data_AF-A0A2T7NV05-F1
#
_entry.id   AF-A0A2T7NV05-F1
#
_cell.length_a   1.000
_cell.length_b   1.000
_cell.length_c   1.000
_cell.angle_alpha   90.00
_cell.angle_beta   90.00
_cell.angle_gamma   90.00
#
_symmetry.space_group_name_H-M   'P 1'
#
loop_
_entity.id
_entity.type
_entity.pdbx_description
1 polymer ?
#
loop_
_entity_poly.entity_id
_entity_poly.type
_entity_poly.pdbx_seq_one_letter_code
_entity_poly.pdbx_strand_id
1 'polypeptide(L)'
;MLWWCLGYAMVVLKLCSGYAMVVLKLCCGGAKAMLRLCSGYAMVVLRLCYGGTEAMLWWCSGYAMVVLRLCYGGTQAVLWWCSGYAMVVLRLCYGGTQAVLRLC
;
A
#
# COMPACT_ATOMS: atom_id res chain seq x y z
N MET A 1 -40.40 -1.69 10.32
CA MET A 1 -39.35 -2.60 9.80
C MET A 1 -38.31 -1.86 8.95
N LEU A 2 -38.72 -1.09 7.93
CA LEU A 2 -37.80 -0.32 7.07
C LEU A 2 -36.75 0.56 7.80
N TRP A 3 -37.12 1.23 8.89
CA TRP A 3 -36.18 2.06 9.66
C TRP A 3 -35.01 1.28 10.25
N TRP A 4 -35.27 0.05 10.73
CA TRP A 4 -34.23 -0.82 11.26
C TRP A 4 -33.31 -1.34 10.16
N CYS A 5 -33.87 -1.65 8.99
CA CYS A 5 -33.13 -2.11 7.81
C CYS A 5 -32.19 -1.04 7.25
N LEU A 6 -32.68 0.20 7.12
CA LEU A 6 -31.86 1.35 6.73
C LEU A 6 -30.76 1.64 7.76
N GLY A 7 -31.09 1.53 9.06
CA GLY A 7 -30.12 1.67 10.14
C GLY A 7 -28.99 0.63 10.06
N TYR A 8 -29.34 -0.64 9.86
CA TYR A 8 -28.35 -1.72 9.77
C TYR A 8 -27.47 -1.60 8.52
N ALA A 9 -28.06 -1.28 7.36
CA ALA A 9 -27.32 -1.03 6.13
C ALA A 9 -26.32 0.14 6.28
N MET A 10 -26.72 1.22 6.96
CA MET A 10 -25.83 2.34 7.29
C MET A 10 -24.68 1.94 8.21
N VAL A 11 -24.92 1.09 9.21
CA VAL A 11 -23.86 0.57 10.10
C VAL A 11 -22.83 -0.24 9.30
N VAL A 12 -23.30 -1.14 8.41
CA VAL A 12 -22.41 -1.94 7.55
C VAL A 12 -21.56 -1.04 6.65
N LEU A 13 -22.16 -0.04 6.00
CA LEU A 13 -21.43 0.94 5.18
C LEU A 13 -20.38 1.72 5.99
N LYS A 14 -20.69 2.10 7.23
CA LYS A 14 -19.80 2.87 8.09
C LYS A 14 -18.63 2.03 8.59
N LEU A 15 -18.86 0.75 8.90
CA LEU A 15 -17.79 -0.20 9.19
C LEU A 15 -16.85 -0.31 7.98
N CYS A 16 -17.43 -0.50 6.80
CA CYS A 16 -16.73 -0.65 5.53
C CYS A 16 -15.82 0.52 5.18
N SER A 17 -16.31 1.75 5.31
CA SER A 17 -15.49 2.94 5.09
C SER A 17 -14.35 3.05 6.11
N GLY A 18 -14.59 2.66 7.37
CA GLY A 18 -13.57 2.56 8.40
C GLY A 18 -12.45 1.57 8.03
N TYR A 19 -12.82 0.35 7.63
CA TYR A 19 -11.84 -0.66 7.20
C TYR A 19 -11.07 -0.21 5.96
N ALA A 20 -11.73 0.36 4.96
CA ALA A 20 -11.06 0.89 3.77
C ALA A 20 -10.03 1.98 4.11
N MET A 21 -10.36 2.88 5.05
CA MET A 21 -9.44 3.92 5.53
C MET A 21 -8.21 3.33 6.24
N VAL A 22 -8.40 2.28 7.05
CA VAL A 22 -7.29 1.59 7.73
C VAL A 22 -6.36 0.93 6.72
N VAL A 23 -6.91 0.21 5.74
CA VAL A 23 -6.12 -0.41 4.67
C VAL A 23 -5.32 0.66 3.92
N LEU A 24 -5.96 1.74 3.47
CA LEU A 24 -5.27 2.84 2.77
C LEU A 24 -4.14 3.46 3.61
N LYS A 25 -4.33 3.62 4.92
CA LYS A 25 -3.28 4.14 5.81
C LYS A 25 -2.09 3.18 5.90
N LEU A 26 -2.34 1.88 6.07
CA LEU A 26 -1.30 0.85 6.07
C LEU A 26 -0.52 0.84 4.75
N CYS A 27 -1.23 0.95 3.63
CA CYS A 27 -0.66 1.00 2.29
C CYS A 27 0.26 2.21 2.09
N CYS A 28 -0.23 3.41 2.41
CA CYS A 28 0.56 4.64 2.36
C CYS A 28 1.75 4.58 3.32
N GLY A 29 1.59 3.97 4.49
CA GLY A 29 2.66 3.76 5.46
C GLY A 29 3.76 2.86 4.91
N GLY A 30 3.39 1.69 4.36
CA GLY A 30 4.31 0.73 3.75
C GLY A 30 5.05 1.33 2.56
N ALA A 31 4.35 2.03 1.66
CA ALA A 31 4.98 2.71 0.52
C ALA A 31 5.98 3.78 0.96
N LYS A 32 5.64 4.60 1.98
CA LYS A 32 6.56 5.60 2.55
C LYS A 32 7.77 4.96 3.23
N ALA A 33 7.58 3.85 3.95
CA ALA A 33 8.67 3.12 4.59
C ALA A 33 9.66 2.58 3.55
N MET A 34 9.16 1.98 2.47
CA MET A 34 9.99 1.52 1.36
C MET A 34 10.77 2.67 0.73
N LEU A 35 10.11 3.78 0.39
CA LEU A 35 10.78 4.97 -0.16
C LEU A 35 11.88 5.51 0.77
N ARG A 36 11.66 5.52 2.09
CA ARG A 36 12.69 5.93 3.06
C ARG A 36 13.89 5.01 3.04
N LEU A 37 13.68 3.68 3.06
CA LEU A 37 14.76 2.71 2.94
C LEU A 37 15.57 2.96 1.66
N CYS A 38 14.89 3.13 0.53
CA CYS A 38 15.52 3.44 -0.77
C CYS A 38 16.39 4.68 -0.72
N SER A 39 15.88 5.78 -0.15
CA SER A 39 16.65 7.02 -0.01
C SER A 39 17.87 6.86 0.91
N GLY A 40 17.74 6.08 1.99
CA GLY A 40 18.85 5.77 2.90
C GLY A 40 19.95 4.98 2.20
N TYR A 41 19.59 3.91 1.49
CA TYR A 41 20.55 3.13 0.72
C TYR A 41 21.22 3.95 -0.39
N ALA A 42 20.47 4.78 -1.12
CA ALA A 42 21.04 5.68 -2.12
C ALA A 42 22.06 6.65 -1.53
N MET A 43 21.79 7.20 -0.34
CA MET A 43 22.72 8.08 0.37
C MET A 43 24.01 7.36 0.78
N VAL A 44 23.91 6.11 1.25
CA VAL A 44 25.06 5.27 1.62
C VAL A 44 25.91 4.97 0.39
N VAL A 45 25.28 4.61 -0.73
CA VAL A 45 25.97 4.40 -2.01
C VAL A 45 26.71 5.67 -2.43
N LEU A 46 26.03 6.83 -2.49
CA LEU A 46 26.64 8.11 -2.86
C LEU A 46 27.87 8.46 -2.00
N ARG A 47 27.81 8.21 -0.68
CA ARG A 47 28.95 8.42 0.23
C ARG A 47 30.13 7.50 -0.07
N LEU A 48 29.87 6.25 -0.41
CA LEU A 48 30.92 5.30 -0.81
C LEU A 48 31.58 5.71 -2.14
N CYS A 49 30.80 6.23 -3.09
CA CYS A 49 31.34 6.63 -4.40
C CYS A 49 32.22 7.89 -4.32
N TYR A 50 31.91 8.83 -3.43
CA TYR A 50 32.65 10.10 -3.30
C TYR A 50 34.11 9.94 -2.85
N GLY A 51 34.52 8.76 -2.37
CA GLY A 51 35.89 8.47 -1.94
C GLY A 51 36.64 7.44 -2.79
N GLY A 52 36.07 6.96 -3.89
CA GLY A 52 36.56 5.80 -4.63
C GLY A 52 37.06 6.07 -6.05
N THR A 53 37.93 5.20 -6.55
CA THR A 53 38.44 5.18 -7.94
C THR A 53 37.36 4.78 -8.97
N GLU A 54 37.66 4.86 -10.28
CA GLU A 54 36.77 4.43 -11.39
C GLU A 54 36.07 3.07 -11.16
N ALA A 55 36.77 2.08 -10.60
CA ALA A 55 36.18 0.77 -10.29
C ALA A 55 35.09 0.82 -9.21
N MET A 56 35.23 1.72 -8.22
CA MET A 56 34.22 1.97 -7.19
C MET A 56 32.97 2.64 -7.78
N LEU A 57 33.14 3.54 -8.76
CA LEU A 57 32.02 4.17 -9.47
C LEU A 57 31.19 3.12 -10.24
N TRP A 58 31.85 2.17 -10.90
CA TRP A 58 31.16 1.11 -11.63
C TRP A 58 30.34 0.22 -10.69
N TRP A 59 30.93 -0.20 -9.56
CA TRP A 59 30.23 -0.95 -8.52
C TRP A 59 29.07 -0.17 -7.91
N CYS A 60 29.28 1.10 -7.58
CA CYS A 60 28.26 2.01 -7.09
C CYS A 60 27.04 2.09 -8.00
N SER A 61 27.26 2.24 -9.32
CA SER A 61 26.16 2.33 -10.29
C SER A 61 25.34 1.03 -10.36
N GLY A 62 26.01 -0.13 -10.34
CA GLY A 62 25.34 -1.43 -10.28
C GLY A 62 24.48 -1.59 -9.01
N TYR A 63 25.04 -1.25 -7.85
CA TYR A 63 24.31 -1.28 -6.58
C TYR A 63 23.12 -0.32 -6.56
N ALA A 64 23.29 0.91 -7.04
CA ALA A 64 22.20 1.89 -7.13
C ALA A 64 21.04 1.35 -8.00
N MET A 65 21.36 0.68 -9.10
CA MET A 65 20.34 0.12 -9.99
C MET A 65 19.59 -1.07 -9.37
N VAL A 66 20.28 -1.92 -8.59
CA VAL A 66 19.65 -3.00 -7.82
C VAL A 66 18.71 -2.43 -6.76
N VAL A 67 19.16 -1.42 -6.01
CA VAL A 67 18.34 -0.74 -4.99
C VAL A 67 17.09 -0.15 -5.64
N LEU A 68 17.24 0.61 -6.74
CA LEU A 68 16.09 1.19 -7.45
C LEU A 68 15.09 0.13 -7.92
N ARG A 69 15.55 -1.02 -8.42
CA ARG A 69 14.67 -2.13 -8.82
C ARG A 69 13.92 -2.74 -7.65
N LEU A 70 14.60 -3.00 -6.53
CA LEU A 70 13.97 -3.51 -5.31
C LEU A 70 12.94 -2.53 -4.76
N CYS A 71 13.26 -1.24 -4.79
CA CYS A 71 12.38 -0.16 -4.38
C CYS A 71 11.11 -0.09 -5.22
N TYR A 72 11.26 -0.11 -6.54
CA TYR A 72 10.14 -0.07 -7.46
C TYR A 72 9.26 -1.33 -7.36
N GLY A 73 9.90 -2.51 -7.32
CA GLY A 73 9.17 -3.78 -7.15
C GLY A 73 8.43 -3.86 -5.82
N GLY A 74 9.07 -3.42 -4.74
CA GLY A 74 8.47 -3.40 -3.40
C GLY A 74 7.30 -2.43 -3.28
N THR A 75 7.42 -1.21 -3.82
CA THR A 75 6.29 -0.25 -3.82
C THR A 75 5.13 -0.75 -4.68
N GLN A 76 5.41 -1.34 -5.84
CA GLN A 76 4.40 -1.90 -6.72
C GLN A 76 3.69 -3.10 -6.08
N ALA A 77 4.42 -3.98 -5.38
CA ALA A 77 3.84 -5.10 -4.64
C ALA A 77 2.91 -4.62 -3.52
N VAL A 78 3.33 -3.61 -2.73
CA VAL A 78 2.47 -3.00 -1.71
C VAL A 78 1.21 -2.42 -2.33
N LEU A 79 1.32 -1.63 -3.41
CA LEU A 79 0.17 -1.06 -4.11
C LEU A 79 -0.79 -2.12 -4.65
N TRP A 80 -0.26 -3.20 -5.21
CA TRP A 80 -1.07 -4.30 -5.74
C TRP A 80 -1.82 -5.05 -4.65
N TRP A 81 -1.15 -5.30 -3.52
CA TRP A 81 -1.80 -5.93 -2.38
C TRP A 81 -2.92 -5.04 -1.81
N CYS A 82 -2.66 -3.74 -1.75
CA CYS A 82 -3.60 -2.74 -1.29
C CYS A 82 -4.84 -2.60 -2.17
N SER A 83 -4.68 -2.61 -3.49
CA SER A 83 -5.82 -2.59 -4.41
C SER A 83 -6.64 -3.87 -4.31
N GLY A 84 -5.99 -5.03 -4.18
CA GLY A 84 -6.65 -6.31 -3.95
C GLY A 84 -7.50 -6.32 -2.68
N TYR A 85 -6.92 -5.92 -1.55
CA TYR A 85 -7.66 -5.82 -0.29
C TYR A 85 -8.80 -4.82 -0.35
N ALA A 86 -8.58 -3.63 -0.93
CA ALA A 86 -9.63 -2.64 -1.08
C ALA A 86 -10.82 -3.20 -1.88
N MET A 87 -10.54 -3.96 -2.94
CA MET A 87 -11.58 -4.56 -3.77
C MET A 87 -12.34 -5.68 -3.05
N VAL A 88 -11.66 -6.49 -2.24
CA VAL A 88 -12.30 -7.50 -1.37
C VAL A 88 -13.22 -6.84 -0.36
N VAL A 89 -12.75 -5.80 0.32
CA VAL A 89 -13.57 -5.04 1.28
C VAL A 89 -14.80 -4.48 0.58
N LEU A 90 -14.65 -3.78 -0.55
CA LEU A 90 -15.77 -3.23 -1.31
C LEU A 90 -16.80 -4.29 -1.71
N ARG A 91 -16.36 -5.47 -2.17
CA ARG A 91 -17.27 -6.58 -2.52
C ARG A 91 -18.05 -7.10 -1.32
N LEU A 92 -17.38 -7.31 -0.19
CA LEU A 92 -18.03 -7.76 1.05
C LEU A 92 -19.06 -6.72 1.52
N CYS A 93 -18.73 -5.43 1.41
CA CYS A 93 -19.60 -4.34 1.78
C CYS A 93 -20.86 -4.29 0.91
N TYR A 94 -20.69 -4.38 -0.41
CA TYR A 94 -21.81 -4.36 -1.35
C TYR A 94 -22.69 -5.60 -1.22
N GLY A 95 -22.09 -6.76 -1.00
CA GLY A 95 -22.82 -8.01 -0.76
C GLY A 95 -23.60 -7.97 0.56
N GLY A 96 -22.98 -7.47 1.63
CA GLY A 96 -23.61 -7.34 2.94
C GLY A 96 -24.79 -6.37 2.94
N THR A 97 -24.64 -5.20 2.31
CA THR A 97 -25.75 -4.23 2.20
C THR A 97 -26.88 -4.77 1.33
N GLN A 98 -26.59 -5.44 0.21
CA GLN A 98 -27.62 -6.07 -0.61
C GLN A 98 -28.34 -7.21 0.10
N ALA A 99 -27.61 -8.05 0.86
CA ALA A 99 -28.21 -9.12 1.63
C ALA A 99 -29.18 -8.58 2.70
N VAL A 100 -28.78 -7.52 3.41
CA VAL A 100 -29.65 -6.84 4.39
C VAL A 100 -30.88 -6.25 3.69
N LEU A 101 -30.72 -5.57 2.56
CA LEU A 101 -31.84 -4.99 1.82
C LEU A 101 -32.83 -6.04 1.28
N ARG A 102 -32.35 -7.23 0.91
CA ARG A 102 -33.21 -8.34 0.43
C ARG A 102 -34.02 -9.03 1.53
N LEU A 103 -33.58 -8.93 2.79
CA LEU A 103 -34.21 -9.61 3.93
C LEU A 103 -35.32 -8.80 4.63
N CYS A 104 -35.68 -7.60 4.14
CA CYS A 104 -36.36 -6.54 4.91
C CYS A 104 -37.85 -6.23 4.62
#